data_AF-A0A5C3M540-F1
#
_entry.id   AF-A0A5C3M540-F1
#
_cell.length_a   1.000
_cell.length_b   1.000
_cell.length_c   1.000
_cell.angle_alpha   90.00
_cell.angle_beta   90.00
_cell.angle_gamma   90.00
#
_symmetry.space_group_name_H-M   'P 1'
#
loop_
_entity.id
_entity.type
_entity.pdbx_description
1 polymer ?
#
loop_
_entity_poly.entity_id
_entity_poly.type
_entity_poly.pdbx_seq_one_letter_code
_entity_poly.pdbx_strand_id
1 'polypeptide(L)'
;MSFELPFDIFLAIFSHLSVYDVLRVRQACRTFQELSQLRSLWHGLFNKHVLEQNVPVPGLGSQSVGDLTAAELESYTFHALRLRRTWSSVNPSHGRQLELPSNIPGCRVISLHFLSTTGSSNYLLSVLLTHHDGQRLFTVQCWDIQASPPKCIAVRTFTQFKGLVINQNPTKFGVLAINSSNVEIFDIDCTISDPTNAFVVTSQFPEVVERIHLFSGSRLLTRDGIGRTHLWDVEYPEVKVEIKNPHNVQFEVILAAYIDDTRLIVIRTTELEVYTLPGSVTQVLASSMPPSGLILDPILYHKWPWRIDSVVLSPQHSWSRAGTKNRATLNILLRFGSLFPWVSQNQYKTILG
;
A
#
# COMPACT_ATOMS: atom_id res chain seq x y z
N MET A 1 12.36 58.81 -5.07
CA MET A 1 13.05 57.73 -4.37
C MET A 1 12.12 56.53 -4.34
N SER A 2 12.38 55.51 -5.15
CA SER A 2 11.67 54.23 -5.04
C SER A 2 12.21 53.51 -3.79
N PHE A 3 11.35 53.27 -2.81
CA PHE A 3 11.67 52.35 -1.74
C PHE A 3 11.54 50.93 -2.29
N GLU A 4 12.65 50.35 -2.71
CA GLU A 4 12.70 48.94 -3.08
C GLU A 4 12.79 48.12 -1.80
N LEU A 5 11.79 47.25 -1.59
CA LEU A 5 11.81 46.32 -0.47
C LEU A 5 12.92 45.28 -0.70
N PRO A 6 13.67 44.90 0.35
CA PRO A 6 14.63 43.80 0.27
C PRO A 6 13.98 42.48 -0.16
N PHE A 7 14.74 41.66 -0.89
CA PHE A 7 14.27 40.42 -1.52
C PHE A 7 13.73 39.37 -0.53
N ASP A 8 14.36 39.26 0.62
CA ASP A 8 13.97 38.41 1.75
C ASP A 8 12.59 38.79 2.31
N ILE A 9 12.25 40.08 2.32
CA ILE A 9 10.91 40.53 2.74
C ILE A 9 9.84 40.06 1.75
N PHE A 10 10.12 40.12 0.44
CA PHE A 10 9.20 39.55 -0.55
C PHE A 10 9.04 38.04 -0.37
N LEU A 11 10.12 37.30 -0.12
CA LEU A 11 10.01 35.87 0.15
C LEU A 11 9.20 35.55 1.42
N ALA A 12 9.38 36.34 2.48
CA ALA A 12 8.58 36.23 3.68
C ALA A 12 7.10 36.45 3.37
N ILE A 13 6.75 37.51 2.62
CA ILE A 13 5.38 37.77 2.17
C ILE A 13 4.82 36.59 1.38
N PHE A 14 5.55 36.09 0.38
CA PHE A 14 5.12 34.99 -0.47
C PHE A 14 4.91 33.69 0.33
N SER A 15 5.67 33.46 1.40
CA SER A 15 5.49 32.31 2.30
C SER A 15 4.16 32.32 3.05
N HIS A 16 3.52 33.49 3.19
CA HIS A 16 2.19 33.65 3.78
C HIS A 16 1.05 33.55 2.77
N LEU A 17 1.33 33.68 1.47
CA LEU A 17 0.33 33.59 0.42
C LEU A 17 -0.10 32.15 0.16
N SER A 18 -1.30 31.97 -0.42
CA SER A 18 -1.68 30.68 -0.98
C SER A 18 -0.92 30.42 -2.29
N VAL A 19 -0.82 29.15 -2.68
CA VAL A 19 -0.20 28.77 -3.96
C VAL A 19 -0.84 29.48 -5.15
N TYR A 20 -2.17 29.67 -5.13
CA TYR A 20 -2.88 30.37 -6.21
C TYR A 20 -2.57 31.87 -6.22
N ASP A 21 -2.40 32.50 -5.06
CA ASP A 21 -2.05 33.91 -4.97
C ASP A 21 -0.62 34.16 -5.45
N VAL A 22 0.33 33.28 -5.12
CA VAL A 22 1.69 33.34 -5.66
C VAL A 22 1.69 33.28 -7.19
N LEU A 23 0.89 32.41 -7.80
CA LEU A 23 0.76 32.32 -9.26
C LEU A 23 0.11 33.56 -9.88
N ARG A 24 -0.78 34.25 -9.17
CA ARG A 24 -1.36 35.53 -9.61
C ARG A 24 -0.34 36.67 -9.51
N VAL A 25 0.39 36.77 -8.39
CA VAL A 25 1.41 37.79 -8.16
C VAL A 25 2.56 37.65 -9.16
N ARG A 26 2.94 36.41 -9.53
CA ARG A 26 3.91 36.10 -10.62
C ARG A 26 3.59 36.84 -11.92
N GLN A 27 2.31 37.05 -12.25
CA GLN A 27 1.89 37.69 -13.50
C GLN A 27 1.98 39.22 -13.46
N ALA A 28 2.27 39.83 -12.31
CA ALA A 28 2.25 41.28 -12.17
C ALA A 28 3.53 41.96 -12.68
N CYS A 29 4.71 41.37 -12.45
CA CYS A 29 5.98 41.91 -12.94
C CYS A 29 7.08 40.84 -13.06
N ARG A 30 8.15 41.16 -13.79
CA ARG A 30 9.29 40.26 -14.03
C ARG A 30 10.01 39.86 -12.73
N THR A 31 10.17 40.78 -11.78
CA THR A 31 10.81 40.48 -10.49
C THR A 31 10.01 39.44 -9.70
N PHE A 32 8.67 39.56 -9.68
CA PHE A 32 7.81 38.56 -9.04
C PHE A 32 7.80 37.24 -9.80
N GLN A 33 7.94 37.27 -11.12
CA GLN A 33 8.14 36.07 -11.90
C GLN A 33 9.41 35.32 -11.47
N GLU A 34 10.54 36.01 -11.38
CA GLU A 34 11.83 35.44 -10.96
C GLU A 34 11.78 34.93 -9.51
N LEU A 35 11.23 35.72 -8.58
CA LEU A 35 11.00 35.34 -7.18
C LEU A 35 10.14 34.07 -7.04
N SER A 36 9.05 34.00 -7.81
CA SER A 36 8.13 32.87 -7.78
C SER A 36 8.70 31.60 -8.42
N GLN A 37 9.90 31.62 -8.98
CA GLN A 37 10.60 30.45 -9.52
C GLN A 37 11.69 29.94 -8.57
N LEU A 38 11.90 30.60 -7.44
CA LEU A 38 12.87 30.13 -6.46
C LEU A 38 12.46 28.79 -5.85
N ARG A 39 13.43 27.88 -5.80
CA ARG A 39 13.27 26.58 -5.16
C ARG A 39 12.90 26.70 -3.67
N SER A 40 13.51 27.64 -2.95
CA SER A 40 13.28 27.83 -1.50
C SER A 40 11.82 28.19 -1.19
N LEU A 41 11.22 29.03 -2.02
CA LEU A 41 9.80 29.38 -1.92
C LEU A 41 8.91 28.14 -2.10
N TRP A 42 9.09 27.41 -3.21
CA TRP A 42 8.25 26.23 -3.50
C TRP A 42 8.44 25.11 -2.49
N HIS A 43 9.66 24.94 -1.97
CA HIS A 43 9.91 24.01 -0.88
C HIS A 43 9.12 24.39 0.39
N GLY A 44 9.11 25.68 0.76
CA GLY A 44 8.32 26.18 1.89
C GLY A 44 6.81 26.00 1.68
N LEU A 45 6.31 26.34 0.49
CA LEU A 45 4.89 26.18 0.14
C LEU A 45 4.47 24.70 0.12
N PHE A 46 5.30 23.82 -0.45
CA PHE A 46 5.05 22.39 -0.47
C PHE A 46 4.99 21.82 0.95
N ASN A 47 5.95 22.17 1.81
CA ASN A 47 5.93 21.73 3.21
C ASN A 47 4.66 22.20 3.93
N LYS A 48 4.37 23.50 3.89
CA LYS A 48 3.23 24.12 4.59
C LYS A 48 1.86 23.64 4.11
N HIS A 49 1.66 23.56 2.80
CA HIS A 49 0.34 23.32 2.22
C HIS A 49 0.08 21.86 1.86
N VAL A 50 1.13 21.05 1.70
CA VAL A 50 1.03 19.64 1.30
C VAL A 50 1.47 18.73 2.45
N LEU A 51 2.72 18.84 2.91
CA LEU A 51 3.28 17.87 3.86
C LEU A 51 2.69 18.02 5.27
N GLU A 52 2.69 19.23 5.83
CA GLU A 52 2.15 19.52 7.17
C GLU A 52 0.65 19.23 7.26
N GLN A 53 -0.05 19.31 6.12
CA GLN A 53 -1.48 19.01 6.02
C GLN A 53 -1.78 17.54 5.67
N ASN A 54 -0.75 16.69 5.60
CA ASN A 54 -0.85 15.27 5.25
C ASN A 54 -1.58 15.04 3.91
N VAL A 55 -1.37 15.91 2.92
CA VAL A 55 -1.94 15.75 1.58
C VAL A 55 -1.12 14.72 0.82
N PRO A 56 -1.74 13.66 0.26
CA PRO A 56 -1.04 12.70 -0.57
C PRO A 56 -0.43 13.36 -1.81
N VAL A 57 0.76 12.91 -2.21
CA VAL A 57 1.48 13.41 -3.40
C VAL A 57 1.72 12.26 -4.37
N PRO A 58 0.74 11.94 -5.23
CA PRO A 58 0.91 10.88 -6.22
C PRO A 58 2.09 11.19 -7.15
N GLY A 59 2.84 10.16 -7.51
CA GLY A 59 3.99 10.26 -8.42
C GLY A 59 5.32 10.57 -7.75
N LEU A 60 5.34 11.10 -6.52
CA LEU A 60 6.61 11.43 -5.84
C LEU A 60 7.44 10.18 -5.47
N GLY A 61 6.78 9.03 -5.26
CA GLY A 61 7.45 7.73 -5.12
C GLY A 61 8.49 7.71 -4.00
N SER A 62 9.72 7.32 -4.32
CA SER A 62 10.87 7.31 -3.40
C SER A 62 11.78 8.53 -3.53
N GLN A 63 11.40 9.54 -4.32
CA GLN A 63 12.23 10.73 -4.53
C GLN A 63 12.26 11.58 -3.25
N SER A 64 13.47 12.01 -2.84
CA SER A 64 13.61 12.96 -1.74
C SER A 64 13.13 14.33 -2.17
N VAL A 65 12.39 15.01 -1.30
CA VAL A 65 11.95 16.41 -1.51
C VAL A 65 13.16 17.35 -1.70
N GLY A 66 14.34 16.98 -1.18
CA GLY A 66 15.60 17.70 -1.37
C GLY A 66 16.15 17.63 -2.80
N ASP A 67 15.84 16.58 -3.54
CA ASP A 67 16.38 16.36 -4.89
C ASP A 67 15.54 17.03 -5.98
N LEU A 68 14.29 17.41 -5.64
CA LEU A 68 13.37 18.05 -6.58
C LEU A 68 13.82 19.47 -6.94
N THR A 69 13.68 19.81 -8.21
CA THR A 69 13.82 21.17 -8.74
C THR A 69 12.65 22.07 -8.30
N ALA A 70 12.78 23.38 -8.48
CA ALA A 70 11.69 24.33 -8.21
C ALA A 70 10.43 24.02 -9.04
N ALA A 71 10.61 23.70 -10.32
CA ALA A 71 9.51 23.38 -11.23
C ALA A 71 8.80 22.06 -10.84
N GLU A 72 9.55 21.05 -10.40
CA GLU A 72 8.96 19.80 -9.91
C GLU A 72 8.19 20.02 -8.61
N LEU A 73 8.75 20.77 -7.65
CA LEU A 73 8.05 21.13 -6.42
C LEU A 73 6.76 21.89 -6.70
N GLU A 74 6.79 22.87 -7.61
CA GLU A 74 5.60 23.58 -8.07
C GLU A 74 4.56 22.63 -8.66
N SER A 75 4.97 21.75 -9.58
CA SER A 75 4.11 20.76 -10.23
C SER A 75 3.45 19.82 -9.21
N TYR A 76 4.24 19.22 -8.31
CA TYR A 76 3.74 18.34 -7.27
C TYR A 76 2.82 19.07 -6.28
N THR A 77 3.17 20.31 -5.88
CA THR A 77 2.34 21.14 -5.01
C THR A 77 0.97 21.37 -5.65
N PHE A 78 0.97 21.81 -6.91
CA PHE A 78 -0.26 22.11 -7.63
C PHE A 78 -1.10 20.85 -7.86
N HIS A 79 -0.46 19.76 -8.28
CA HIS A 79 -1.13 18.49 -8.54
C HIS A 79 -1.79 17.93 -7.27
N ALA A 80 -1.07 17.90 -6.15
CA ALA A 80 -1.58 17.41 -4.87
C ALA A 80 -2.75 18.26 -4.37
N LEU A 81 -2.65 19.59 -4.41
CA LEU A 81 -3.73 20.49 -4.00
C LEU A 81 -4.95 20.42 -4.92
N ARG A 82 -4.74 20.28 -6.24
CA ARG A 82 -5.82 20.08 -7.20
C ARG A 82 -6.56 18.79 -6.92
N LEU A 83 -5.84 17.69 -6.73
CA LEU A 83 -6.44 16.40 -6.37
C LEU A 83 -7.23 16.50 -5.08
N ARG A 84 -6.63 17.06 -4.02
CA ARG A 84 -7.33 17.25 -2.74
C ARG A 84 -8.62 18.01 -2.92
N ARG A 85 -8.60 19.13 -3.66
CA ARG A 85 -9.80 19.93 -3.95
C ARG A 85 -10.85 19.15 -4.72
N THR A 86 -10.47 18.35 -5.73
CA THR A 86 -11.40 17.52 -6.49
C THR A 86 -12.01 16.42 -5.63
N TRP A 87 -11.20 15.75 -4.79
CA TRP A 87 -11.67 14.69 -3.90
C TRP A 87 -12.51 15.20 -2.73
N SER A 88 -12.28 16.42 -2.27
CA SER A 88 -13.04 17.06 -1.21
C SER A 88 -14.21 17.91 -1.73
N SER A 89 -14.46 17.94 -3.04
CA SER A 89 -15.58 18.72 -3.57
C SER A 89 -16.89 17.96 -3.33
N VAL A 90 -18.00 18.70 -3.30
CA VAL A 90 -19.35 18.11 -3.18
C VAL A 90 -19.66 17.20 -4.38
N ASN A 91 -19.10 17.52 -5.55
CA ASN A 91 -19.28 16.80 -6.80
C ASN A 91 -17.91 16.44 -7.39
N PRO A 92 -17.28 15.34 -6.93
CA PRO A 92 -15.98 14.93 -7.45
C PRO A 92 -16.10 14.57 -8.93
N SER A 93 -15.32 15.24 -9.78
CA SER A 93 -15.26 14.97 -11.22
C SER A 93 -14.19 13.92 -11.51
N HIS A 94 -14.52 12.90 -12.31
CA HIS A 94 -13.51 11.96 -12.81
C HIS A 94 -12.72 12.59 -13.97
N GLY A 95 -11.40 12.38 -13.99
CA GLY A 95 -10.54 12.88 -15.07
C GLY A 95 -10.50 11.97 -16.29
N ARG A 96 -10.76 10.68 -16.11
CA ARG A 96 -10.69 9.66 -17.16
C ARG A 96 -11.70 8.57 -16.86
N GLN A 97 -12.43 8.14 -17.89
CA GLN A 97 -13.26 6.94 -17.88
C GLN A 97 -12.66 5.94 -18.85
N LEU A 98 -12.55 4.69 -18.42
CA LEU A 98 -12.00 3.60 -19.22
C LEU A 98 -12.96 2.43 -19.19
N GLU A 99 -13.14 1.81 -20.34
CA GLU A 99 -13.86 0.55 -20.48
C GLU A 99 -12.86 -0.57 -20.71
N LEU A 100 -12.97 -1.63 -19.91
CA LEU A 100 -12.11 -2.81 -20.00
C LEU A 100 -12.90 -3.94 -20.66
N PRO A 101 -12.60 -4.28 -21.93
CA PRO A 101 -13.39 -5.25 -22.67
C PRO A 101 -13.13 -6.67 -22.14
N SER A 102 -13.98 -7.16 -21.24
CA SER A 102 -13.95 -8.56 -20.82
C SER A 102 -14.71 -9.41 -21.84
N ASN A 103 -13.98 -10.26 -22.58
CA ASN A 103 -14.57 -11.22 -23.53
C ASN A 103 -15.24 -12.42 -22.84
N ILE A 104 -15.36 -12.40 -21.50
CA ILE A 104 -15.88 -13.51 -20.72
C ILE A 104 -17.36 -13.23 -20.40
N PRO A 105 -18.31 -13.87 -21.10
CA PRO A 105 -19.73 -13.60 -20.89
C PRO A 105 -20.18 -14.06 -19.50
N GLY A 106 -21.09 -13.31 -18.89
CA GLY A 106 -21.67 -13.65 -17.58
C GLY A 106 -20.69 -13.63 -16.41
N CYS A 107 -19.50 -13.04 -16.58
CA CYS A 107 -18.54 -12.90 -15.49
C CYS A 107 -18.95 -11.81 -14.48
N ARG A 108 -18.55 -12.00 -13.23
CA ARG A 108 -18.67 -10.99 -12.17
C ARG A 108 -17.27 -10.59 -11.71
N VAL A 109 -16.99 -9.29 -11.68
CA VAL A 109 -15.78 -8.76 -11.02
C VAL A 109 -15.96 -8.92 -9.51
N ILE A 110 -15.08 -9.69 -8.87
CA ILE A 110 -15.09 -9.91 -7.42
C ILE A 110 -14.01 -9.14 -6.68
N SER A 111 -12.94 -8.75 -7.38
CA SER A 111 -11.89 -7.91 -6.82
C SER A 111 -11.19 -7.08 -7.90
N LEU A 112 -10.75 -5.88 -7.51
CA LEU A 112 -9.93 -4.98 -8.31
C LEU A 112 -8.77 -4.48 -7.45
N HIS A 113 -7.59 -4.44 -8.02
CA HIS A 113 -6.42 -3.94 -7.34
C HIS A 113 -5.47 -3.21 -8.28
N PHE A 114 -4.91 -2.10 -7.83
CA PHE A 114 -3.82 -1.45 -8.55
C PHE A 114 -2.50 -2.10 -8.17
N LEU A 115 -1.66 -2.37 -9.16
CA LEU A 115 -0.31 -2.85 -8.94
C LEU A 115 0.65 -1.66 -9.03
N SER A 116 1.36 -1.40 -7.94
CA SER A 116 2.43 -0.41 -7.90
C SER A 116 3.75 -1.09 -8.26
N THR A 117 4.03 -1.27 -9.55
CA THR A 117 5.37 -1.70 -9.99
C THR A 117 6.35 -0.54 -9.85
N THR A 118 7.63 -0.87 -9.62
CA THR A 118 8.71 0.11 -9.51
C THR A 118 8.76 1.00 -10.77
N GLY A 119 8.26 2.23 -10.65
CA GLY A 119 8.36 3.24 -11.70
C GLY A 119 7.03 3.71 -12.28
N SER A 120 5.93 2.95 -12.20
CA SER A 120 4.63 3.45 -12.65
C SER A 120 3.43 2.59 -12.19
N SER A 121 2.49 3.19 -11.44
CA SER A 121 1.25 2.51 -10.99
C SER A 121 0.19 2.50 -12.09
N ASN A 122 0.43 1.67 -13.10
CA ASN A 122 -0.34 1.70 -14.36
C ASN A 122 -1.03 0.38 -14.68
N TYR A 123 -0.94 -0.58 -13.77
CA TYR A 123 -1.55 -1.87 -13.98
C TYR A 123 -2.73 -2.05 -13.05
N LEU A 124 -3.85 -2.51 -13.61
CA LEU A 124 -5.03 -2.90 -12.85
C LEU A 124 -5.17 -4.41 -12.92
N LEU A 125 -5.15 -5.05 -11.76
CA LEU A 125 -5.48 -6.46 -11.61
C LEU A 125 -6.99 -6.59 -11.36
N SER A 126 -7.67 -7.41 -12.15
CA SER A 126 -9.08 -7.77 -11.93
C SER A 126 -9.21 -9.26 -11.71
N VAL A 127 -10.00 -9.65 -10.71
CA VAL A 127 -10.38 -11.04 -10.48
C VAL A 127 -11.85 -11.21 -10.85
N LEU A 128 -12.10 -12.09 -11.81
CA LEU A 128 -13.42 -12.40 -12.34
C LEU A 128 -13.86 -13.78 -11.85
N LEU A 129 -15.15 -13.93 -11.56
CA LEU A 129 -15.81 -15.20 -11.26
C LEU A 129 -16.79 -15.55 -12.37
N THR A 130 -16.68 -16.76 -12.91
CA THR A 130 -17.65 -17.37 -13.81
C THR A 130 -18.10 -18.73 -13.31
N HIS A 131 -19.20 -19.22 -13.87
CA HIS A 131 -19.68 -20.58 -13.67
C HIS A 131 -19.67 -21.31 -15.01
N HIS A 132 -18.98 -22.45 -15.07
CA HIS A 132 -18.94 -23.33 -16.25
C HIS A 132 -19.24 -24.74 -15.77
N ASP A 133 -20.28 -25.38 -16.31
CA ASP A 133 -20.72 -26.72 -15.94
C ASP A 133 -20.90 -26.92 -14.42
N GLY A 134 -21.45 -25.92 -13.74
CA GLY A 134 -21.65 -25.93 -12.28
C GLY A 134 -20.39 -25.75 -11.45
N GLN A 135 -19.21 -25.64 -12.06
CA GLN A 135 -17.95 -25.34 -11.38
C GLN A 135 -17.66 -23.83 -11.41
N ARG A 136 -17.06 -23.33 -10.32
CA ARG A 136 -16.59 -21.95 -10.22
C ARG A 136 -15.22 -21.83 -10.90
N LEU A 137 -15.11 -20.89 -11.83
CA LEU A 137 -13.85 -20.54 -12.48
C LEU A 137 -13.48 -19.11 -12.09
N PHE A 138 -12.23 -18.92 -11.70
CA PHE A 138 -11.69 -17.62 -11.31
C PHE A 138 -10.65 -17.21 -12.34
N THR A 139 -10.88 -16.09 -13.02
CA THR A 139 -9.94 -15.56 -14.01
C THR A 139 -9.30 -14.28 -13.46
N VAL A 140 -7.99 -14.33 -13.27
CA VAL A 140 -7.18 -13.18 -12.89
C VAL A 140 -6.65 -12.54 -14.16
N GLN A 141 -6.89 -11.24 -14.35
CA GLN A 141 -6.42 -10.46 -15.50
C GLN A 141 -5.61 -9.26 -15.02
N CYS A 142 -4.50 -8.98 -15.69
CA CYS A 142 -3.73 -7.76 -15.52
C CYS A 142 -3.90 -6.86 -16.74
N TRP A 143 -4.29 -5.62 -16.51
CA TRP A 143 -4.58 -4.62 -17.53
C TRP A 143 -3.55 -3.51 -17.50
N ASP A 144 -2.93 -3.22 -18.64
CA ASP A 144 -2.29 -1.93 -18.88
C ASP A 144 -3.38 -0.89 -19.19
N ILE A 145 -3.63 -0.01 -18.22
CA ILE A 145 -4.63 1.06 -18.34
C ILE A 145 -4.06 2.35 -18.97
N GLN A 146 -2.75 2.41 -19.24
CA GLN A 146 -2.16 3.51 -20.01
C GLN A 146 -2.21 3.27 -21.51
N ALA A 147 -2.23 2.01 -21.96
CA ALA A 147 -2.49 1.67 -23.34
C ALA A 147 -3.83 2.30 -23.83
N SER A 148 -3.86 2.67 -25.12
CA SER A 148 -5.03 3.24 -25.77
C SER A 148 -5.35 2.45 -27.05
N PRO A 149 -6.30 1.50 -27.02
CA PRO A 149 -7.19 1.16 -25.90
C PRO A 149 -6.47 0.40 -24.76
N PRO A 150 -7.05 0.33 -23.54
CA PRO A 150 -6.53 -0.50 -22.46
C PRO A 150 -6.32 -1.95 -22.91
N LYS A 151 -5.19 -2.54 -22.52
CA LYS A 151 -4.76 -3.85 -23.02
C LYS A 151 -4.64 -4.85 -21.86
N CYS A 152 -5.24 -6.03 -22.01
CA CYS A 152 -4.98 -7.15 -21.11
C CYS A 152 -3.60 -7.72 -21.44
N ILE A 153 -2.66 -7.62 -20.51
CA ILE A 153 -1.27 -8.06 -20.68
C ILE A 153 -0.99 -9.41 -20.03
N ALA A 154 -1.80 -9.84 -19.06
CA ALA A 154 -1.69 -11.16 -18.47
C ALA A 154 -3.06 -11.71 -18.06
N VAL A 155 -3.29 -13.01 -18.27
CA VAL A 155 -4.53 -13.69 -17.87
C VAL A 155 -4.24 -15.11 -17.39
N ARG A 156 -4.86 -15.53 -16.29
CA ARG A 156 -4.77 -16.91 -15.79
C ARG A 156 -6.08 -17.34 -15.14
N THR A 157 -6.48 -18.58 -15.37
CA THR A 157 -7.74 -19.14 -14.86
C THR A 157 -7.47 -20.25 -13.84
N PHE A 158 -8.27 -20.28 -12.77
CA PHE A 158 -8.16 -21.21 -11.66
C PHE A 158 -9.50 -21.86 -11.34
N THR A 159 -9.51 -23.16 -11.07
CA THR A 159 -10.71 -23.92 -10.64
C THR A 159 -10.84 -24.02 -9.12
N GLN A 160 -9.72 -23.94 -8.39
CA GLN A 160 -9.65 -24.12 -6.93
C GLN A 160 -9.15 -22.86 -6.21
N PHE A 161 -9.66 -21.68 -6.54
CA PHE A 161 -9.18 -20.42 -5.98
C PHE A 161 -9.58 -20.25 -4.50
N LYS A 162 -8.60 -20.19 -3.61
CA LYS A 162 -8.78 -19.94 -2.17
C LYS A 162 -8.46 -18.51 -1.75
N GLY A 163 -7.71 -17.78 -2.56
CA GLY A 163 -7.45 -16.36 -2.34
C GLY A 163 -6.32 -15.80 -3.20
N LEU A 164 -6.14 -14.48 -3.10
CA LEU A 164 -5.06 -13.73 -3.72
C LEU A 164 -4.65 -12.58 -2.80
N VAL A 165 -3.35 -12.31 -2.71
CA VAL A 165 -2.80 -11.11 -2.08
C VAL A 165 -1.75 -10.48 -2.98
N ILE A 166 -1.67 -9.15 -2.98
CA ILE A 166 -0.70 -8.41 -3.79
C ILE A 166 0.49 -8.04 -2.92
N ASN A 167 1.67 -8.10 -3.51
CA ASN A 167 2.88 -7.65 -2.87
C ASN A 167 2.81 -6.15 -2.61
N GLN A 168 2.72 -5.74 -1.34
CA GLN A 168 2.68 -4.33 -0.94
C GLN A 168 4.00 -3.60 -1.21
N ASN A 169 5.10 -4.34 -1.36
CA ASN A 169 6.42 -3.81 -1.64
C ASN A 169 7.12 -4.70 -2.70
N PRO A 170 6.73 -4.59 -3.99
CA PRO A 170 7.25 -5.43 -5.06
C PRO A 170 8.65 -4.94 -5.47
N THR A 171 9.66 -5.32 -4.70
CA THR A 171 11.06 -5.02 -5.05
C THR A 171 11.62 -6.06 -6.02
N LYS A 172 11.49 -7.35 -5.69
CA LYS A 172 12.07 -8.47 -6.47
C LYS A 172 11.34 -9.81 -6.40
N PHE A 173 10.45 -10.03 -5.45
CA PHE A 173 9.97 -11.38 -5.12
C PHE A 173 8.62 -11.72 -5.76
N GLY A 174 8.33 -11.20 -6.96
CA GLY A 174 7.02 -11.30 -7.59
C GLY A 174 6.02 -10.25 -7.08
N VAL A 175 4.93 -10.13 -7.82
CA VAL A 175 3.93 -9.06 -7.69
C VAL A 175 2.70 -9.50 -6.90
N LEU A 176 2.38 -10.79 -6.90
CA LEU A 176 1.21 -11.32 -6.20
C LEU A 176 1.39 -12.79 -5.80
N ALA A 177 0.65 -13.21 -4.78
CA ALA A 177 0.56 -14.59 -4.33
C ALA A 177 -0.87 -15.09 -4.52
N ILE A 178 -1.03 -16.28 -5.10
CA ILE A 178 -2.34 -16.92 -5.28
C ILE A 178 -2.33 -18.25 -4.52
N ASN A 179 -3.37 -18.47 -3.73
CA ASN A 179 -3.63 -19.76 -3.14
C ASN A 179 -4.68 -20.47 -3.98
N SER A 180 -4.29 -21.55 -4.67
CA SER A 180 -5.22 -22.43 -5.37
C SER A 180 -5.18 -23.84 -4.75
N SER A 181 -4.49 -24.78 -5.40
CA SER A 181 -4.11 -26.06 -4.79
C SER A 181 -2.95 -25.85 -3.81
N ASN A 182 -1.92 -25.15 -4.27
CA ASN A 182 -0.75 -24.69 -3.52
C ASN A 182 -0.68 -23.16 -3.58
N VAL A 183 0.19 -22.58 -2.75
CA VAL A 183 0.53 -21.15 -2.88
C VAL A 183 1.60 -20.99 -3.95
N GLU A 184 1.30 -20.17 -4.94
CA GLU A 184 2.21 -19.80 -6.02
C GLU A 184 2.44 -18.29 -5.98
N ILE A 185 3.70 -17.89 -6.13
CA ILE A 185 4.10 -16.50 -6.29
C ILE A 185 4.26 -16.22 -7.78
N PHE A 186 3.66 -15.12 -8.21
CA PHE A 186 3.61 -14.72 -9.61
C PHE A 186 4.32 -13.41 -9.82
N ASP A 187 5.11 -13.35 -10.88
CA ASP A 187 5.51 -12.11 -11.54
C ASP A 187 4.75 -11.94 -12.86
N ILE A 188 4.87 -10.76 -13.45
CA ILE A 188 4.23 -10.41 -14.73
C ILE A 188 5.33 -10.10 -15.74
N ASP A 189 5.55 -11.00 -16.69
CA ASP A 189 6.48 -10.78 -17.78
C ASP A 189 5.78 -10.04 -18.92
N CYS A 190 5.95 -8.71 -18.93
CA CYS A 190 5.39 -7.83 -19.96
C CYS A 190 6.04 -8.01 -21.34
N THR A 191 7.11 -8.80 -21.48
CA THR A 191 7.75 -9.07 -22.77
C THR A 191 7.05 -10.18 -23.55
N ILE A 192 6.26 -11.01 -22.86
CA ILE A 192 5.49 -12.08 -23.47
C ILE A 192 4.28 -11.50 -24.22
N SER A 193 4.18 -11.80 -25.51
CA SER A 193 3.11 -11.29 -26.38
C SER A 193 1.75 -11.92 -26.10
N ASP A 194 1.74 -13.18 -25.63
CA ASP A 194 0.55 -13.94 -25.27
C ASP A 194 0.19 -13.74 -23.79
N PRO A 195 -0.95 -13.07 -23.49
CA PRO A 195 -1.36 -12.82 -22.11
C PRO A 195 -1.53 -14.08 -21.26
N THR A 196 -1.83 -15.24 -21.87
CA THR A 196 -2.07 -16.48 -21.10
C THR A 196 -0.81 -17.01 -20.43
N ASN A 197 0.36 -16.64 -20.95
CA ASN A 197 1.66 -17.09 -20.46
C ASN A 197 2.44 -16.00 -19.71
N ALA A 198 1.91 -14.76 -19.65
CA ALA A 198 2.59 -13.62 -19.04
C ALA A 198 2.64 -13.68 -17.50
N PHE A 199 1.79 -14.48 -16.85
CA PHE A 199 1.92 -14.77 -15.42
C PHE A 199 2.95 -15.88 -15.19
N VAL A 200 4.15 -15.50 -14.77
CA VAL A 200 5.27 -16.41 -14.54
C VAL A 200 5.33 -16.79 -13.07
N VAL A 201 5.33 -18.09 -12.77
CA VAL A 201 5.50 -18.58 -11.40
C VAL A 201 6.97 -18.45 -11.01
N THR A 202 7.26 -17.67 -9.96
CA THR A 202 8.63 -17.47 -9.45
C THR A 202 8.94 -18.39 -8.27
N SER A 203 7.93 -18.76 -7.48
CA SER A 203 8.09 -19.64 -6.31
C SER A 203 6.80 -20.40 -6.04
N GLN A 204 6.93 -21.60 -5.49
CA GLN A 204 5.79 -22.44 -5.09
C GLN A 204 6.05 -23.02 -3.70
N PHE A 205 5.04 -22.98 -2.84
CA PHE A 205 5.12 -23.52 -1.48
C PHE A 205 4.60 -24.96 -1.46
N PRO A 206 5.34 -25.90 -0.83
CA PRO A 206 4.98 -27.32 -0.84
C PRO A 206 3.82 -27.66 0.11
N GLU A 207 3.51 -26.78 1.06
CA GLU A 207 2.51 -27.05 2.10
C GLU A 207 1.10 -26.60 1.73
N VAL A 208 0.13 -27.35 2.23
CA VAL A 208 -1.29 -27.01 2.08
C VAL A 208 -1.61 -25.81 2.97
N VAL A 209 -1.81 -24.66 2.33
CA VAL A 209 -2.24 -23.42 2.98
C VAL A 209 -3.76 -23.29 2.88
N GLU A 210 -4.40 -23.00 4.01
CA GLU A 210 -5.83 -22.69 4.06
C GLU A 210 -6.08 -21.29 3.49
N ARG A 211 -5.32 -20.30 3.94
CA ARG A 211 -5.53 -18.89 3.59
C ARG A 211 -4.24 -18.09 3.51
N ILE A 212 -4.20 -17.14 2.58
CA ILE A 212 -3.16 -16.11 2.47
C ILE A 212 -3.70 -14.79 3.00
N HIS A 213 -2.91 -14.09 3.82
CA HIS A 213 -3.33 -12.90 4.55
C HIS A 213 -2.61 -11.63 4.09
N LEU A 214 -1.31 -11.72 3.84
CA LEU A 214 -0.46 -10.57 3.52
C LEU A 214 0.72 -11.02 2.67
N PHE A 215 1.12 -10.17 1.72
CA PHE A 215 2.37 -10.32 0.99
C PHE A 215 3.05 -8.95 0.88
N SER A 216 4.30 -8.84 1.31
CA SER A 216 5.07 -7.60 1.24
C SER A 216 6.57 -7.92 1.20
N GLY A 217 7.28 -7.38 0.20
CA GLY A 217 8.69 -7.70 -0.01
C GLY A 217 8.86 -9.19 -0.31
N SER A 218 9.72 -9.86 0.46
CA SER A 218 9.89 -11.33 0.42
C SER A 218 9.00 -12.08 1.40
N ARG A 219 8.15 -11.39 2.17
CA ARG A 219 7.45 -12.00 3.32
C ARG A 219 6.02 -12.31 2.99
N LEU A 220 5.61 -13.56 3.19
CA LEU A 220 4.24 -14.03 2.98
C LEU A 220 3.64 -14.50 4.31
N LEU A 221 2.49 -13.95 4.70
CA LEU A 221 1.74 -14.39 5.88
C LEU A 221 0.59 -15.30 5.45
N THR A 222 0.53 -16.49 6.04
CA THR A 222 -0.46 -17.52 5.70
C THR A 222 -1.04 -18.18 6.95
N ARG A 223 -2.13 -18.92 6.77
CA ARG A 223 -2.74 -19.79 7.76
C ARG A 223 -2.86 -21.21 7.21
N ASP A 224 -2.47 -22.20 7.99
CA ASP A 224 -2.59 -23.61 7.63
C ASP A 224 -3.98 -24.18 7.98
N GLY A 225 -4.26 -25.43 7.58
CA GLY A 225 -5.55 -26.08 7.83
C GLY A 225 -5.85 -26.40 9.31
N ILE A 226 -4.89 -26.21 10.22
CA ILE A 226 -5.06 -26.39 11.68
C ILE A 226 -5.25 -25.01 12.35
N GLY A 227 -5.15 -23.92 11.60
CA GLY A 227 -5.31 -22.56 12.07
C GLY A 227 -4.01 -21.88 12.54
N ARG A 228 -2.86 -22.53 12.42
CA ARG A 228 -1.57 -21.91 12.75
C ARG A 228 -1.20 -20.89 11.69
N THR A 229 -0.68 -19.76 12.14
CA THR A 229 -0.27 -18.68 11.26
C THR A 229 1.25 -18.74 11.06
N HIS A 230 1.68 -18.76 9.80
CA HIS A 230 3.09 -18.86 9.42
C HIS A 230 3.50 -17.65 8.60
N LEU A 231 4.66 -17.10 8.94
CA LEU A 231 5.38 -16.12 8.15
C LEU A 231 6.47 -16.84 7.35
N TRP A 232 6.38 -16.78 6.04
CA TRP A 232 7.32 -17.39 5.12
C TRP A 232 8.28 -16.36 4.56
N ASP A 233 9.45 -16.82 4.15
CA ASP A 233 10.32 -16.10 3.22
C ASP A 233 10.14 -16.70 1.82
N VAL A 234 9.77 -15.89 0.84
CA VAL A 234 9.56 -16.30 -0.55
C VAL A 234 10.88 -16.71 -1.20
N GLU A 235 12.00 -16.13 -0.77
CA GLU A 235 13.33 -16.51 -1.27
C GLU A 235 13.74 -17.91 -0.80
N TYR A 236 13.24 -18.32 0.37
CA TYR A 236 13.53 -19.62 0.99
C TYR A 236 12.20 -20.29 1.39
N PRO A 237 11.41 -20.83 0.44
CA PRO A 237 10.06 -21.35 0.69
C PRO A 237 9.99 -22.49 1.72
N GLU A 238 11.11 -23.15 2.01
CA GLU A 238 11.26 -24.15 3.05
C GLU A 238 11.35 -23.55 4.46
N VAL A 239 11.58 -22.24 4.58
CA VAL A 239 11.78 -21.53 5.84
C VAL A 239 10.53 -20.77 6.21
N LYS A 240 9.96 -21.16 7.34
CA LYS A 240 8.78 -20.51 7.90
C LYS A 240 8.91 -20.34 9.41
N VAL A 241 8.27 -19.31 9.90
CA VAL A 241 8.23 -18.97 11.32
C VAL A 241 6.78 -18.99 11.76
N GLU A 242 6.45 -19.75 12.79
CA GLU A 242 5.11 -19.71 13.37
C GLU A 242 4.98 -18.43 14.20
N ILE A 243 3.90 -17.67 14.00
CA ILE A 243 3.55 -16.59 14.91
C ILE A 243 2.46 -17.07 15.86
N LYS A 244 2.71 -16.93 17.15
CA LYS A 244 1.83 -17.45 18.18
C LYS A 244 1.67 -16.44 19.30
N ASN A 245 0.43 -16.20 19.65
CA ASN A 245 0.09 -15.46 20.86
C ASN A 245 -0.23 -16.48 21.97
N PRO A 246 0.58 -16.61 23.02
CA PRO A 246 0.34 -17.58 24.09
C PRO A 246 -0.94 -17.28 24.88
N HIS A 247 -1.44 -16.05 24.82
CA HIS A 247 -2.68 -15.63 25.48
C HIS A 247 -3.94 -15.93 24.67
N ASN A 248 -3.80 -16.34 23.40
CA ASN A 248 -4.92 -16.65 22.53
C ASN A 248 -4.85 -18.10 22.03
N VAL A 249 -6.00 -18.78 22.08
CA VAL A 249 -6.18 -20.07 21.42
C VAL A 249 -6.36 -19.75 19.92
N GLN A 250 -5.27 -19.88 19.14
CA GLN A 250 -4.98 -19.41 17.75
C GLN A 250 -6.06 -19.47 16.63
N PHE A 251 -7.35 -19.62 16.89
CA PHE A 251 -8.37 -19.78 15.86
C PHE A 251 -8.96 -18.47 15.31
N GLU A 252 -8.75 -17.34 15.97
CA GLU A 252 -9.32 -16.06 15.53
C GLU A 252 -8.86 -15.66 14.12
N VAL A 253 -9.80 -15.16 13.32
CA VAL A 253 -9.58 -14.72 11.95
C VAL A 253 -8.72 -13.46 11.95
N ILE A 254 -7.63 -13.47 11.18
CA ILE A 254 -6.84 -12.27 10.89
C ILE A 254 -7.64 -11.41 9.92
N LEU A 255 -8.01 -10.21 10.37
CA LEU A 255 -8.78 -9.24 9.58
C LEU A 255 -7.87 -8.34 8.74
N ALA A 256 -6.73 -7.94 9.30
CA ALA A 256 -5.68 -7.24 8.58
C ALA A 256 -4.31 -7.56 9.17
N ALA A 257 -3.28 -7.44 8.35
CA ALA A 257 -1.90 -7.50 8.79
C ALA A 257 -1.09 -6.44 8.03
N TYR A 258 -0.03 -5.96 8.67
CA TYR A 258 0.94 -5.03 8.10
C TYR A 258 2.33 -5.48 8.48
N ILE A 259 3.27 -5.41 7.55
CA ILE A 259 4.65 -5.82 7.77
C ILE A 259 5.62 -4.77 7.24
N ASP A 260 6.60 -4.44 8.07
CA ASP A 260 7.80 -3.68 7.70
C ASP A 260 9.04 -4.55 7.91
N ASP A 261 10.24 -3.99 7.71
CA ASP A 261 11.50 -4.72 7.81
C ASP A 261 11.77 -5.33 9.20
N THR A 262 11.11 -4.85 10.25
CA THR A 262 11.40 -5.17 11.65
C THR A 262 10.20 -5.63 12.45
N ARG A 263 8.98 -5.39 11.96
CA ARG A 263 7.75 -5.63 12.71
C ARG A 263 6.67 -6.23 11.83
N LEU A 264 5.90 -7.12 12.43
CA LEU A 264 4.64 -7.60 11.90
C LEU A 264 3.53 -7.19 12.87
N ILE A 265 2.52 -6.50 12.35
CA ILE A 265 1.31 -6.13 13.08
C ILE A 265 0.18 -7.00 12.55
N VAL A 266 -0.49 -7.71 13.45
CA VAL A 266 -1.63 -8.56 13.14
C VAL A 266 -2.84 -8.08 13.92
N ILE A 267 -3.95 -7.84 13.22
CA ILE A 267 -5.23 -7.49 13.84
C ILE A 267 -6.21 -8.62 13.59
N ARG A 268 -6.68 -9.19 14.70
CA ARG A 268 -7.71 -10.22 14.75
C ARG A 268 -9.06 -9.61 15.11
N THR A 269 -10.04 -10.46 15.35
CA THR A 269 -11.40 -10.02 15.70
C THR A 269 -11.48 -9.26 17.00
N THR A 270 -10.65 -9.54 18.00
CA THR A 270 -10.64 -8.76 19.26
C THR A 270 -9.25 -8.32 19.71
N GLU A 271 -8.22 -8.52 18.89
CA GLU A 271 -6.84 -8.41 19.35
C GLU A 271 -5.91 -7.73 18.34
N LEU A 272 -4.97 -6.95 18.85
CA LEU A 272 -3.81 -6.42 18.14
C LEU A 272 -2.56 -7.06 18.72
N GLU A 273 -1.75 -7.59 17.82
CA GLU A 273 -0.48 -8.25 18.13
C GLU A 273 0.62 -7.57 17.33
N VAL A 274 1.74 -7.26 17.98
CA VAL A 274 2.95 -6.75 17.32
C VAL A 274 4.07 -7.74 17.60
N TYR A 275 4.70 -8.22 16.53
CA TYR A 275 5.84 -9.14 16.58
C TYR A 275 7.08 -8.40 16.10
N THR A 276 8.23 -8.71 16.69
CA THR A 276 9.53 -8.29 16.15
C THR A 276 10.00 -9.35 15.16
N LEU A 277 10.41 -8.92 13.97
CA LEU A 277 10.92 -9.79 12.93
C LEU A 277 12.45 -9.87 13.02
N PRO A 278 13.03 -11.06 12.78
CA PRO A 278 14.47 -11.17 12.60
C PRO A 278 14.87 -10.42 11.32
N GLY A 279 15.83 -9.50 11.43
CA GLY A 279 16.23 -8.60 10.33
C GLY A 279 16.76 -9.33 9.08
N SER A 280 17.22 -10.57 9.23
CA SER A 280 17.54 -11.47 8.11
C SER A 280 17.17 -12.90 8.51
N VAL A 281 16.29 -13.54 7.75
CA VAL A 281 15.97 -14.98 7.91
C VAL A 281 17.23 -15.82 7.74
N THR A 282 18.15 -15.36 6.88
CA THR A 282 19.46 -15.97 6.65
C THR A 282 20.29 -16.08 7.94
N GLN A 283 20.17 -15.13 8.88
CA GLN A 283 20.84 -15.23 10.19
C GLN A 283 20.24 -16.35 11.05
N VAL A 284 18.92 -16.58 10.96
CA VAL A 284 18.26 -17.70 11.66
C VAL A 284 18.70 -19.03 11.06
N LEU A 285 18.89 -19.12 9.75
CA LEU A 285 19.41 -20.32 9.09
C LEU A 285 20.88 -20.61 9.43
N ALA A 286 21.68 -19.56 9.70
CA ALA A 286 23.06 -19.71 10.11
C ALA A 286 23.20 -20.26 11.55
N SER A 287 22.23 -20.00 12.42
CA SER A 287 22.16 -20.70 13.70
C SER A 287 21.65 -22.12 13.45
N SER A 288 22.58 -23.09 13.43
CA SER A 288 22.46 -24.56 13.24
C SER A 288 21.27 -25.34 13.85
N MET A 289 20.24 -24.68 14.38
CA MET A 289 18.95 -25.28 14.69
C MET A 289 18.19 -25.62 13.41
N PRO A 290 17.45 -26.74 13.36
CA PRO A 290 16.57 -27.03 12.25
C PRO A 290 15.55 -25.88 12.11
N PRO A 291 15.37 -25.32 10.89
CA PRO A 291 14.48 -24.18 10.66
C PRO A 291 13.00 -24.48 10.96
N SER A 292 12.64 -25.76 11.09
CA SER A 292 11.32 -26.23 11.47
C SER A 292 11.07 -26.08 12.97
N GLY A 293 10.65 -24.89 13.40
CA GLY A 293 10.10 -24.72 14.76
C GLY A 293 10.31 -23.37 15.43
N LEU A 294 10.80 -22.34 14.72
CA LEU A 294 10.86 -21.01 15.31
C LEU A 294 9.42 -20.50 15.55
N ILE A 295 9.11 -20.20 16.80
CA ILE A 295 7.86 -19.58 17.23
C ILE A 295 8.18 -18.15 17.67
N LEU A 296 7.47 -17.17 17.12
CA LEU A 296 7.54 -15.78 17.57
C LEU A 296 6.34 -15.46 18.46
N ASP A 297 6.64 -14.98 19.66
CA ASP A 297 5.67 -14.38 20.57
C ASP A 297 5.51 -12.88 20.31
N PRO A 298 4.32 -12.31 20.54
CA PRO A 298 4.11 -10.88 20.37
C PRO A 298 4.89 -10.09 21.44
N ILE A 299 5.58 -9.04 21.01
CA ILE A 299 6.23 -8.06 21.91
C ILE A 299 5.23 -7.06 22.50
N LEU A 300 4.08 -6.87 21.82
CA LEU A 300 2.99 -6.03 22.29
C LEU A 300 1.67 -6.69 21.92
N TYR A 301 0.75 -6.66 22.87
CA TYR A 301 -0.58 -7.24 22.76
C TYR A 301 -1.60 -6.26 23.32
N HIS A 302 -2.72 -6.11 22.61
CA HIS A 302 -3.86 -5.34 23.07
C HIS A 302 -5.15 -6.07 22.73
N LYS A 303 -6.01 -6.28 23.74
CA LYS A 303 -7.35 -6.86 23.57
C LYS A 303 -8.41 -5.77 23.64
N TRP A 304 -9.21 -5.65 22.59
CA TRP A 304 -10.38 -4.80 22.61
C TRP A 304 -11.56 -5.52 23.28
N PRO A 305 -12.42 -4.78 24.01
CA PRO A 305 -13.62 -5.35 24.61
C PRO A 305 -14.72 -5.63 23.58
N TRP A 306 -14.62 -5.07 22.36
CA TRP A 306 -15.59 -5.26 21.27
C TRP A 306 -14.96 -5.96 20.08
N ARG A 307 -15.77 -6.78 19.41
CA ARG A 307 -15.42 -7.42 18.15
C ARG A 307 -15.26 -6.37 17.04
N ILE A 308 -14.14 -6.46 16.33
CA ILE A 308 -13.85 -5.75 15.09
C ILE A 308 -14.51 -6.50 13.94
N ASP A 309 -15.24 -5.75 13.12
CA ASP A 309 -15.86 -6.26 11.89
C ASP A 309 -14.95 -6.06 10.70
N SER A 310 -14.35 -4.88 10.59
CA SER A 310 -13.44 -4.52 9.51
C SER A 310 -12.34 -3.62 10.00
N VAL A 311 -11.15 -3.80 9.43
CA VAL A 311 -9.99 -2.97 9.70
C VAL A 311 -9.26 -2.66 8.41
N VAL A 312 -8.77 -1.43 8.29
CA VAL A 312 -7.86 -1.01 7.24
C VAL A 312 -6.58 -0.50 7.88
N LEU A 313 -5.45 -1.02 7.43
CA LEU A 313 -4.10 -0.60 7.79
C LEU A 313 -3.51 0.16 6.62
N SER A 314 -2.99 1.36 6.88
CA SER A 314 -2.35 2.17 5.84
C SER A 314 -1.13 2.88 6.40
N PRO A 315 0.08 2.63 5.86
CA PRO A 315 1.26 3.38 6.26
C PRO A 315 1.09 4.85 5.84
N GLN A 316 1.33 5.76 6.77
CA GLN A 316 1.42 7.17 6.50
C GLN A 316 2.75 7.43 5.79
N HIS A 317 2.68 7.77 4.51
CA HIS A 317 3.82 8.27 3.75
C HIS A 317 4.18 9.67 4.28
N SER A 318 4.95 9.74 5.36
CA SER A 318 5.47 11.00 5.89
C SER A 318 6.66 11.45 5.04
N TRP A 319 6.39 12.25 4.02
CA TRP A 319 7.40 12.84 3.13
C TRP A 319 8.44 13.67 3.89
N SER A 320 8.04 14.29 5.00
CA SER A 320 8.88 15.12 5.87
C SER A 320 9.95 14.34 6.64
N ARG A 321 9.96 13.00 6.58
CA ARG A 321 10.90 12.14 7.32
C ARG A 321 12.03 11.55 6.48
N ALA A 322 12.18 11.92 5.21
CA ALA A 322 13.20 11.37 4.31
C ALA A 322 14.66 11.45 4.84
N GLY A 323 14.94 12.25 5.88
CA GLY A 323 16.25 12.30 6.56
C GLY A 323 16.33 11.66 7.94
N THR A 324 15.21 11.31 8.57
CA THR A 324 15.21 10.72 9.93
C THR A 324 14.90 9.24 9.82
N LYS A 325 15.67 8.38 10.50
CA LYS A 325 15.40 6.92 10.65
C LYS A 325 14.08 6.60 11.37
N ASN A 326 13.19 7.58 11.50
CA ASN A 326 11.88 7.44 12.10
C ASN A 326 10.98 6.63 11.17
N ARG A 327 10.42 5.57 11.75
CA ARG A 327 9.54 4.63 11.06
C ARG A 327 8.28 5.34 10.54
N ALA A 328 7.69 4.77 9.49
CA ALA A 328 6.41 5.23 8.98
C ALA A 328 5.36 5.10 10.10
N THR A 329 4.56 6.14 10.28
CA THR A 329 3.41 6.06 11.19
C THR A 329 2.36 5.18 10.53
N LEU A 330 1.73 4.27 11.25
CA LEU A 330 0.67 3.43 10.70
C LEU A 330 -0.69 3.99 11.09
N ASN A 331 -1.53 4.29 10.09
CA ASN A 331 -2.93 4.63 10.32
C ASN A 331 -3.74 3.34 10.42
N ILE A 332 -4.53 3.22 11.48
CA ILE A 332 -5.40 2.08 11.74
C ILE A 332 -6.83 2.60 11.82
N LEU A 333 -7.66 2.21 10.85
CA LEU A 333 -9.10 2.49 10.88
C LEU A 333 -9.84 1.21 11.28
N LEU A 334 -10.50 1.24 12.44
CA LEU A 334 -11.28 0.12 12.98
C LEU A 334 -12.77 0.42 12.91
N ARG A 335 -13.55 -0.58 12.50
CA ARG A 335 -15.01 -0.61 12.68
C ARG A 335 -15.37 -1.79 13.57
N PHE A 336 -16.06 -1.50 14.67
CA PHE A 336 -16.57 -2.52 15.59
C PHE A 336 -17.97 -2.99 15.16
N GLY A 337 -18.29 -4.25 15.40
CA GLY A 337 -19.59 -4.86 15.10
C GLY A 337 -20.70 -4.59 16.09
N SER A 338 -20.58 -3.53 16.87
CA SER A 338 -21.61 -3.09 17.81
C SER A 338 -22.58 -2.15 17.11
N LEU A 339 -23.88 -2.35 17.33
CA LEU A 339 -24.94 -1.38 16.98
C LEU A 339 -24.76 -0.03 17.70
N PHE A 340 -23.96 -0.02 18.78
CA PHE A 340 -23.55 1.18 19.51
C PHE A 340 -22.04 1.38 19.31
N PRO A 341 -21.60 2.00 18.20
CA PRO A 341 -20.18 2.21 17.91
C PRO A 341 -19.55 3.32 18.77
N TRP A 342 -20.36 4.09 19.49
CA TRP A 342 -19.90 5.16 20.36
C TRP A 342 -19.71 4.61 21.77
N VAL A 343 -18.46 4.33 22.12
CA VAL A 343 -18.04 4.34 23.52
C VAL A 343 -18.44 5.72 24.04
N SER A 344 -19.31 5.78 25.06
CA SER A 344 -19.61 7.03 25.77
C SER A 344 -18.30 7.78 26.01
N GLN A 345 -18.24 9.05 25.61
CA GLN A 345 -17.09 9.94 25.31
C GLN A 345 -15.82 9.92 26.21
N ASN A 346 -15.71 9.09 27.25
CA ASN A 346 -14.67 9.15 28.28
C ASN A 346 -13.47 8.19 28.09
N GLN A 347 -13.30 7.50 26.95
CA GLN A 347 -12.22 6.49 26.80
C GLN A 347 -11.35 6.58 25.54
N TYR A 348 -11.22 7.75 24.91
CA TYR A 348 -10.17 7.92 23.89
C TYR A 348 -8.79 8.06 24.56
N LYS A 349 -8.15 6.93 24.88
CA LYS A 349 -6.70 6.88 25.08
C LYS A 349 -6.05 6.72 23.70
N THR A 350 -5.40 7.77 23.23
CA THR A 350 -4.46 7.70 22.11
C THR A 350 -3.35 6.72 22.48
N ILE A 351 -3.33 5.53 21.88
CA ILE A 351 -2.18 4.61 21.96
C ILE A 351 -1.21 5.04 20.87
N LEU A 352 -0.37 6.04 21.17
CA LEU A 352 0.82 6.37 20.39
C LEU A 352 1.95 6.78 21.34
N GLY A 353 3.08 6.08 21.19
CA GLY A 353 4.34 6.23 21.90
C GLY A 353 5.28 5.12 21.48
#